data_AF-A0A523FU03-F1
#
_entry.id   AF-A0A523FU03-F1
#
_cell.length_a   1.000
_cell.length_b   1.000
_cell.length_c   1.000
_cell.angle_alpha   90.00
_cell.angle_beta   90.00
_cell.angle_gamma   90.00
#
_symmetry.space_group_name_H-M   'P 1'
#
loop_
_entity.id
_entity.type
_entity.pdbx_description
1 polymer ?
#
loop_
_entity_poly.entity_id
_entity_poly.type
_entity_poly.pdbx_seq_one_letter_code
_entity_poly.pdbx_strand_id
1 'polypeptide(L)' 'MTSKVAFIGLGVMGYPMAGHLAAAGHEVTVYNRTGLRAEKWLAEYGTANSGGHKMAKTPAAAAAGADIVFACVGA' A
#
# COMPACT_ATOMS: atom_id res chain seq x y z
N MET A 1 13.98 -6.95 -9.39
CA MET A 1 14.49 -6.17 -8.24
C MET A 1 13.27 -5.78 -7.41
N THR A 2 13.24 -6.13 -6.13
CA THR A 2 12.10 -5.81 -5.24
C THR A 2 12.33 -4.44 -4.61
N SER A 3 11.26 -3.67 -4.44
CA SER A 3 11.28 -2.33 -3.82
C SER A 3 10.21 -2.25 -2.75
N LYS A 4 10.47 -1.45 -1.71
CA LYS A 4 9.50 -1.12 -0.67
C LYS A 4 8.76 0.14 -1.08
N VAL A 5 7.46 0.03 -1.30
CA VAL A 5 6.64 1.15 -1.76
C VAL A 5 5.52 1.44 -0.78
N ALA A 6 5.19 2.72 -0.63
CA ALA A 6 4.11 3.17 0.23
C ALA A 6 3.00 3.83 -0.59
N PHE A 7 1.74 3.53 -0.28
CA PHE A 7 0.58 4.23 -0.83
C PHE A 7 -0.15 5.00 0.27
N ILE A 8 -0.19 6.32 0.14
CA ILE A 8 -0.98 7.21 0.98
C ILE A 8 -2.24 7.57 0.19
N GLY A 9 -3.35 6.94 0.55
CA GLY A 9 -4.63 7.07 -0.13
C GLY A 9 -4.95 5.85 -1.00
N LEU A 10 -6.11 5.24 -0.73
CA LEU A 10 -6.61 4.06 -1.44
C LEU A 10 -7.94 4.39 -2.14
N GLY A 11 -7.89 5.41 -2.99
CA GLY A 11 -8.98 5.80 -3.89
C GLY A 11 -9.09 4.89 -5.11
N VAL A 12 -9.81 5.37 -6.13
CA VAL A 12 -9.99 4.64 -7.41
C VAL A 12 -8.68 4.33 -8.13
N MET A 13 -7.66 5.17 -7.96
CA MET A 13 -6.31 4.95 -8.51
C MET A 13 -5.42 4.16 -7.54
N GLY A 14 -5.29 4.63 -6.30
CA GLY A 14 -4.31 4.08 -5.35
C GLY A 14 -4.55 2.61 -4.99
N TYR A 15 -5.82 2.19 -4.87
CA TYR A 15 -6.16 0.80 -4.49
C TYR A 15 -5.68 -0.24 -5.53
N PRO A 16 -6.08 -0.17 -6.82
CA PRO A 16 -5.62 -1.13 -7.81
C PRO A 16 -4.12 -0.99 -8.14
N MET A 17 -3.55 0.23 -8.12
CA MET A 17 -2.12 0.42 -8.36
C MET A 17 -1.26 -0.28 -7.29
N ALA A 18 -1.63 -0.12 -6.01
CA ALA A 18 -0.99 -0.84 -4.93
C ALA A 18 -1.09 -2.36 -5.13
N GLY A 19 -2.26 -2.86 -5.52
CA GLY A 19 -2.49 -4.29 -5.81
C GLY A 19 -1.60 -4.82 -6.95
N HIS A 20 -1.47 -4.08 -8.05
CA HIS A 20 -0.60 -4.46 -9.16
C HIS A 20 0.87 -4.49 -8.77
N LEU A 21 1.35 -3.53 -7.97
CA LEU A 21 2.74 -3.53 -7.51
C LEU A 21 3.01 -4.67 -6.52
N ALA A 22 2.03 -5.02 -5.67
CA ALA A 22 2.08 -6.23 -4.88
C ALA A 22 2.18 -7.47 -5.79
N ALA A 23 1.27 -7.65 -6.75
CA ALA A 23 1.34 -8.79 -7.68
C ALA A 23 2.66 -8.86 -8.49
N ALA A 24 3.28 -7.72 -8.78
CA ALA A 24 4.56 -7.63 -9.49
C ALA A 24 5.80 -7.95 -8.62
N GLY A 25 5.63 -8.24 -7.32
CA GLY A 25 6.73 -8.66 -6.44
C GLY A 25 7.32 -7.54 -5.57
N HIS A 26 6.69 -6.37 -5.48
CA HIS A 26 7.12 -5.27 -4.61
C HIS A 26 6.48 -5.38 -3.22
N GLU A 27 7.18 -4.94 -2.18
CA GLU A 27 6.63 -4.88 -0.82
C GLU A 27 5.81 -3.60 -0.64
N VAL A 28 4.49 -3.74 -0.51
CA VAL A 28 3.58 -2.59 -0.40
C VAL A 28 3.16 -2.35 1.04
N THR A 29 3.34 -1.11 1.52
CA THR A 29 2.71 -0.61 2.74
C THR A 29 1.61 0.38 2.38
N VAL A 30 0.38 0.13 2.83
CA VAL A 30 -0.75 1.00 2.51
C VAL A 30 -1.25 1.79 3.71
N TYR A 31 -1.69 3.02 3.46
CA TYR A 31 -2.43 3.84 4.42
C TYR A 31 -3.63 4.48 3.74
N ASN A 32 -4.74 4.54 4.46
CA ASN A 32 -5.89 5.34 4.09
C ASN A 32 -6.47 5.98 5.35
N ARG A 33 -7.02 7.21 5.24
CA ARG A 33 -7.56 7.96 6.39
C ARG A 33 -8.55 7.13 7.21
N THR A 34 -9.38 6.35 6.54
CA THR A 34 -10.22 5.33 7.18
C THR A 34 -9.59 3.96 6.97
N GLY A 35 -9.31 3.26 8.07
CA GLY A 35 -8.61 1.97 8.08
C GLY A 35 -9.28 0.86 7.29
N LEU A 36 -10.62 0.84 7.22
CA LEU A 36 -11.41 -0.19 6.51
C LEU A 36 -10.93 -0.48 5.07
N ARG A 37 -10.50 0.55 4.32
CA ARG A 37 -9.97 0.33 2.96
C ARG A 37 -8.60 -0.33 2.96
N ALA A 38 -7.74 0.03 3.90
CA ALA A 38 -6.41 -0.55 4.05
C ALA A 38 -6.50 -1.99 4.57
N GLU A 39 -7.44 -2.26 5.48
CA GLU A 39 -7.80 -3.61 5.94
C GLU A 39 -8.30 -4.48 4.80
N LYS A 40 -9.26 -3.98 4.02
CA LYS A 40 -9.76 -4.69 2.84
C LYS A 40 -8.65 -4.97 1.83
N TRP A 41 -7.81 -3.98 1.56
CA TRP A 41 -6.67 -4.14 0.64
C TRP A 41 -5.72 -5.23 1.13
N LEU A 42 -5.38 -5.25 2.42
CA LEU A 42 -4.50 -6.27 2.98
C LEU A 42 -5.14 -7.66 2.96
N ALA A 43 -6.45 -7.77 3.20
CA ALA A 43 -7.16 -9.04 3.08
C ALA A 43 -7.19 -9.58 1.64
N GLU A 44 -7.24 -8.69 0.64
CA GLU A 44 -7.31 -9.04 -0.78
C GLU A 44 -5.93 -9.34 -1.39
N TYR A 45 -4.90 -8.56 -1.06
CA TYR A 45 -3.58 -8.63 -1.68
C TYR A 45 -2.45 -9.02 -0.73
N GLY A 46 -2.70 -9.21 0.57
CA GLY A 46 -1.67 -9.48 1.58
C GLY A 46 -0.88 -10.76 1.35
N THR A 47 -1.40 -11.69 0.52
CA THR A 47 -0.74 -12.93 0.12
C THR A 47 -0.42 -12.98 -1.38
N ALA A 48 -0.51 -11.84 -2.10
CA ALA A 48 -0.27 -11.78 -3.54
C ALA A 48 1.14 -12.24 -3.92
N ASN A 49 2.10 -12.11 -3.00
CA ASN A 49 3.42 -12.73 -3.09
C ASN A 49 3.94 -13.06 -1.67
N SER A 50 5.16 -13.62 -1.57
CA SER A 50 5.81 -13.95 -0.28
C SER A 50 6.37 -12.75 0.50
N GLY A 51 6.04 -11.52 0.10
CA GLY A 51 6.58 -10.27 0.60
C GLY A 51 5.79 -9.69 1.77
N GLY A 52 6.44 -8.79 2.53
CA GLY A 52 5.92 -8.21 3.77
C GLY A 52 4.89 -7.10 3.56
N HIS A 53 3.79 -7.38 2.86
CA HIS A 53 2.67 -6.45 2.70
C HIS A 53 2.05 -6.10 4.05
N LYS A 54 1.74 -4.82 4.26
CA LYS A 54 1.15 -4.36 5.52
C LYS A 54 0.32 -3.10 5.35
N MET A 55 -0.53 -2.83 6.32
CA MET A 55 -1.17 -1.52 6.48
C MET A 55 -0.51 -0.75 7.62
N ALA A 56 -0.50 0.58 7.52
CA ALA A 56 -0.03 1.47 8.57
C ALA A 56 -1.19 2.33 9.13
N LYS A 57 -1.07 2.75 10.39
CA LYS A 57 -2.06 3.60 11.07
C LYS A 57 -1.92 5.08 10.77
N THR A 58 -0.78 5.51 10.22
CA THR A 58 -0.50 6.91 9.86
C THR A 58 0.26 6.98 8.54
N PRO A 59 0.20 8.11 7.81
CA PRO A 59 0.99 8.30 6.58
C PRO A 59 2.50 8.20 6.84
N ALA A 60 2.96 8.76 7.97
CA ALA A 60 4.37 8.72 8.37
C ALA A 60 4.85 7.28 8.60
N ALA A 61 4.04 6.45 9.27
CA ALA A 61 4.35 5.04 9.46
C ALA A 61 4.32 4.24 8.15
N ALA A 62 3.48 4.64 7.18
CA ALA A 62 3.47 4.02 5.85
C ALA A 62 4.75 4.31 5.06
N ALA A 63 5.22 5.55 5.12
CA ALA A 63 6.42 6.01 4.40
C ALA A 63 7.73 5.54 5.04
N ALA A 64 7.73 5.13 6.32
CA ALA A 64 8.92 4.73 7.03
C ALA A 64 9.62 3.53 6.37
N GLY A 65 10.82 3.78 5.81
CA GLY A 65 11.63 2.76 5.13
C GLY A 65 11.12 2.37 3.74
N ALA A 66 10.21 3.15 3.15
CA ALA A 66 9.83 3.00 1.75
C ALA A 66 10.89 3.66 0.84
N ASP A 67 11.22 3.00 -0.26
CA ASP A 67 12.06 3.55 -1.33
C ASP A 67 11.29 4.59 -2.15
N ILE A 68 9.97 4.37 -2.30
CA ILE A 68 9.07 5.22 -3.09
C ILE A 68 7.75 5.42 -2.33
N VAL A 69 7.27 6.66 -2.29
CA VAL A 69 5.98 7.02 -1.71
C VAL A 69 5.04 7.58 -2.78
N PHE A 70 3.90 6.94 -2.95
CA PHE A 70 2.81 7.37 -3.81
C PHE A 70 1.75 8.09 -2.98
N ALA A 71 1.51 9.37 -3.29
CA ALA A 71 0.41 10.13 -2.73
C ALA A 71 -0.78 10.09 -3.71
N CYS A 72 -1.79 9.28 -3.40
CA CYS A 72 -2.98 9.07 -4.21
C CYS A 72 -4.24 9.54 -3.46
N VAL A 73 -4.23 10.81 -3.07
CA VAL A 73 -5.30 11.45 -2.30
C VAL A 73 -6.18 12.30 -3.21
N GLY A 74 -7.48 12.40 -2.88
CA GLY A 74 -8.38 13.38 -3.49
C GLY A 74 -8.31 14.72 -2.76
N ALA A 75 -8.83 15.77 -3.39
CA ALA A 75 -9.10 17.05 -2.75
C ALA A 75 -10.21 16.95 -1.68
#